data_AF-A0A914H2T4-F1
#
_entry.id   AF-A0A914H2T4-F1
#
_cell.length_a   1.000
_cell.length_b   1.000
_cell.length_c   1.000
_cell.angle_alpha   90.00
_cell.angle_beta   90.00
_cell.angle_gamma   90.00
#
_symmetry.space_group_name_H-M   'P 1'
#
loop_
_entity.id
_entity.type
_entity.pdbx_description
1 polymer ?
#
loop_
_entity_poly.entity_id
_entity_poly.type
_entity_poly.pdbx_seq_one_letter_code
_entity_poly.pdbx_strand_id
1 'polypeptide(L)'
;MFEGWAPALEVVLDWVARSWQELSKVQIAGIESGIAEAIATEDNHPTRVACHEVGHVLSTWLCLDNTDEFRWATKRPLAGEYDGVTFFREAEEYTRRELKAKIMASMAGQAAELIFCQNSLGEEDDLDEAREMAEELVTSF
;
A
#
# COMPACT_ATOMS: atom_id res chain seq x y z
N MET A 1 -2.39 -25.34 2.28
CA MET A 1 -0.94 -25.49 2.00
C MET A 1 -0.73 -24.84 0.63
N PHE A 2 -0.22 -23.60 0.63
CA PHE A 2 -0.20 -22.70 -0.53
C PHE A 2 1.14 -22.83 -1.27
N GLU A 3 1.28 -23.77 -2.20
CA GLU A 3 2.56 -24.07 -2.88
C GLU A 3 2.74 -23.36 -4.25
N GLY A 4 1.87 -22.40 -4.61
CA GLY A 4 1.90 -21.76 -5.94
C GLY A 4 2.57 -20.38 -6.04
N TRP A 5 2.98 -19.78 -4.92
CA TRP A 5 3.28 -18.34 -4.85
C TRP A 5 4.79 -18.00 -4.91
N ALA A 6 5.67 -18.99 -4.81
CA ALA A 6 7.13 -18.78 -4.79
C ALA A 6 7.67 -18.09 -6.08
N PRO A 7 7.21 -18.43 -7.30
CA PRO A 7 7.71 -17.78 -8.51
C PRO A 7 7.26 -16.32 -8.64
N ALA A 8 6.05 -16.00 -8.18
CA ALA A 8 5.53 -14.63 -8.18
C ALA A 8 6.30 -13.77 -7.17
N LEU A 9 6.62 -14.31 -5.99
CA LEU A 9 7.42 -13.63 -4.98
C LEU A 9 8.87 -13.39 -5.46
N GLU A 10 9.52 -14.35 -6.12
CA GLU A 10 10.87 -14.15 -6.69
C GLU A 10 10.89 -13.11 -7.81
N VAL A 11 9.88 -13.09 -8.67
CA VAL A 11 9.75 -12.06 -9.72
C VAL A 11 9.49 -10.68 -9.12
N VAL A 12 8.66 -10.60 -8.06
CA VAL A 12 8.41 -9.36 -7.32
C VAL A 12 9.68 -8.89 -6.60
N LEU A 13 10.43 -9.79 -5.97
CA LEU A 13 11.70 -9.44 -5.30
C LEU A 13 12.78 -9.02 -6.30
N ASP A 14 12.92 -9.71 -7.45
CA ASP A 14 13.87 -9.36 -8.51
C ASP A 14 13.49 -8.04 -9.18
N TRP A 15 12.21 -7.78 -9.40
CA TRP A 15 11.75 -6.50 -9.95
C TRP A 15 11.83 -5.36 -8.93
N VAL A 16 11.44 -5.56 -7.68
CA VAL A 16 11.68 -4.59 -6.59
C VAL A 16 13.16 -4.27 -6.54
N ALA A 17 14.05 -5.27 -6.61
CA ALA A 17 15.48 -5.05 -6.66
C ALA A 17 15.95 -4.26 -7.90
N ARG A 18 15.27 -4.37 -9.06
CA ARG A 18 15.56 -3.59 -10.28
C ARG A 18 15.00 -2.16 -10.22
N SER A 19 13.79 -1.96 -9.71
CA SER A 19 13.19 -0.63 -9.50
C SER A 19 13.89 0.12 -8.37
N TRP A 20 14.40 -0.60 -7.38
CA TRP A 20 15.34 -0.09 -6.37
C TRP A 20 16.64 0.39 -7.01
N GLN A 21 17.11 -0.20 -8.12
CA GLN A 21 18.29 0.29 -8.86
C GLN A 21 18.04 1.61 -9.62
N GLU A 22 16.78 1.98 -9.89
CA GLU A 22 16.41 3.26 -10.52
C GLU A 22 16.33 4.42 -9.52
N LEU A 23 16.14 4.12 -8.23
CA LEU A 23 16.33 5.09 -7.16
C LEU A 23 17.83 5.35 -6.98
N SER A 24 18.22 6.61 -6.75
CA SER A 24 19.61 6.87 -6.41
C SER A 24 19.94 6.14 -5.10
N LYS A 25 21.15 5.57 -4.98
CA LYS A 25 21.61 4.86 -3.77
C LYS A 25 21.43 5.66 -2.47
N VAL A 26 21.39 7.00 -2.58
CA VAL A 26 21.14 7.92 -1.47
C VAL A 26 19.67 7.92 -1.03
N GLN A 27 18.72 7.82 -1.97
CA GLN A 27 17.29 7.77 -1.68
C GLN A 27 16.89 6.44 -1.02
N ILE A 28 17.46 5.34 -1.51
CA ILE A 28 17.32 3.99 -0.93
C ILE A 28 17.78 3.96 0.53
N ALA A 29 19.02 4.40 0.78
CA ALA A 29 19.58 4.39 2.13
C ALA A 29 18.80 5.30 3.08
N GLY A 30 18.24 6.40 2.56
CA GLY A 30 17.35 7.27 3.32
C GLY A 30 16.03 6.61 3.73
N ILE A 31 15.42 5.81 2.83
CA ILE A 31 14.20 5.05 3.12
C ILE A 31 14.51 3.94 4.14
N GLU A 32 15.56 3.13 3.91
CA GLU A 32 15.96 2.06 4.83
C GLU A 32 16.29 2.60 6.23
N SER A 33 17.03 3.71 6.31
CA SER A 33 17.35 4.37 7.58
C SER A 33 16.10 4.91 8.26
N GLY A 34 15.17 5.50 7.51
CA GLY A 34 13.90 6.00 8.06
C GLY A 34 13.04 4.86 8.60
N ILE A 35 12.95 3.74 7.88
CA ILE A 35 12.22 2.53 8.32
C ILE A 35 12.85 1.98 9.59
N ALA A 36 14.17 1.82 9.62
CA ALA A 36 14.88 1.36 10.80
C ALA A 36 14.66 2.27 12.01
N GLU A 37 14.63 3.60 11.80
CA GLU A 37 14.32 4.57 12.85
C GLU A 37 12.86 4.46 13.31
N ALA A 38 11.90 4.31 12.40
CA ALA A 38 10.49 4.12 12.73
C ALA A 38 10.25 2.85 13.55
N ILE A 39 10.90 1.74 13.21
CA ILE A 39 10.88 0.51 14.00
C ILE A 39 11.48 0.76 15.40
N ALA A 40 12.62 1.47 15.46
CA ALA A 40 13.37 1.63 16.70
C ALA A 40 12.69 2.56 17.71
N THR A 41 11.89 3.53 17.24
CA THR A 41 11.31 4.55 18.10
C THR A 41 9.79 4.46 18.24
N GLU A 42 9.10 3.68 17.38
CA GLU A 42 7.64 3.73 17.18
C GLU A 42 7.09 5.13 16.81
N ASP A 43 7.92 6.18 16.82
CA ASP A 43 7.57 7.60 16.80
C ASP A 43 7.94 8.32 15.48
N ASN A 44 8.64 7.68 14.54
CA ASN A 44 8.99 8.30 13.25
C ASN A 44 7.79 8.30 12.29
N HIS A 45 6.79 9.08 12.66
CA HIS A 45 5.51 9.25 11.99
C HIS A 45 5.64 9.54 10.48
N PRO A 46 6.52 10.45 9.99
CA PRO A 46 6.66 10.70 8.55
C PRO A 46 7.20 9.50 7.73
N THR A 47 7.91 8.57 8.36
CA THR A 47 8.38 7.37 7.68
C THR A 47 7.31 6.29 7.67
N ARG A 48 6.56 6.14 8.77
CA ARG A 48 5.41 5.24 8.82
C ARG A 48 4.37 5.60 7.76
N VAL A 49 4.00 6.88 7.66
CA VAL A 49 3.13 7.40 6.60
C VAL A 49 3.70 7.07 5.21
N ALA A 50 4.99 7.25 4.99
CA ALA A 50 5.59 6.90 3.70
C ALA A 50 5.49 5.39 3.39
N CYS A 51 5.68 4.52 4.38
CA CYS A 51 5.48 3.08 4.23
C CYS A 51 4.02 2.74 3.92
N HIS A 52 3.09 3.42 4.60
CA HIS A 52 1.65 3.28 4.40
C HIS A 52 1.27 3.59 2.95
N GLU A 53 1.63 4.77 2.45
CA GLU A 53 1.34 5.17 1.06
C GLU A 53 1.98 4.23 0.04
N VAL A 54 3.21 3.77 0.31
CA VAL A 54 3.88 2.78 -0.55
C VAL A 54 3.12 1.46 -0.61
N GLY A 55 2.44 1.06 0.48
CA GLY A 55 1.55 -0.09 0.50
C GLY A 55 0.45 -0.01 -0.56
N HIS A 56 -0.30 1.09 -0.58
CA HIS A 56 -1.33 1.32 -1.60
C HIS A 56 -0.77 1.35 -3.02
N VAL A 57 0.32 2.08 -3.24
CA VAL A 57 0.95 2.18 -4.56
C VAL A 57 1.43 0.82 -5.07
N LEU A 58 2.10 0.02 -4.21
CA LEU A 58 2.60 -1.29 -4.62
C LEU A 58 1.47 -2.27 -4.90
N SER A 59 0.39 -2.27 -4.10
CA SER A 59 -0.74 -3.19 -4.30
C SER A 59 -1.44 -2.98 -5.65
N THR A 60 -1.66 -1.71 -6.04
CA THR A 60 -2.22 -1.36 -7.34
C THR A 60 -1.28 -1.68 -8.49
N TRP A 61 0.02 -1.43 -8.30
CA TRP A 61 1.03 -1.78 -9.30
C TRP A 61 1.20 -3.31 -9.50
N LEU A 62 0.94 -4.12 -8.48
CA LEU A 62 0.95 -5.59 -8.59
C LEU A 62 -0.34 -6.15 -9.20
N CYS A 63 -1.41 -5.36 -9.23
CA CYS A 63 -2.74 -5.78 -9.65
C CYS A 63 -3.30 -4.95 -10.82
N LEU A 64 -2.43 -4.40 -11.68
CA LEU A 64 -2.74 -3.41 -12.74
C LEU A 64 -4.01 -3.69 -13.56
N ASP A 65 -4.30 -4.96 -13.84
CA ASP A 65 -5.46 -5.34 -14.65
C ASP A 65 -6.80 -5.31 -13.88
N ASN A 66 -6.78 -5.01 -12.57
CA ASN A 66 -7.96 -5.13 -11.69
C ASN A 66 -8.08 -4.00 -10.66
N THR A 67 -7.21 -3.00 -10.66
CA THR A 67 -7.26 -1.91 -9.68
C THR A 67 -7.50 -0.56 -10.33
N ASP A 68 -7.88 0.40 -9.50
CA ASP A 68 -7.98 1.79 -9.90
C ASP A 68 -6.67 2.32 -10.49
N GLU A 69 -6.80 3.31 -11.38
CA GLU A 69 -5.63 3.90 -12.02
C GLU A 69 -4.93 4.85 -11.04
N PHE A 70 -3.70 4.51 -10.66
CA PHE A 70 -2.85 5.39 -9.86
C PHE A 70 -2.63 6.75 -10.53
N ARG A 71 -2.73 7.83 -9.73
CA ARG A 71 -2.44 9.20 -10.18
C ARG A 71 -1.20 9.77 -9.51
N TRP A 72 -1.21 9.87 -8.18
CA TRP A 72 -0.12 10.44 -7.39
C TRP A 72 -0.25 10.00 -5.94
N ALA A 73 0.86 10.04 -5.20
CA ALA A 73 0.89 9.80 -3.76
C ALA A 73 1.80 10.84 -3.08
N THR A 74 1.52 11.15 -1.82
CA THR A 74 2.33 12.06 -1.01
C THR A 74 2.31 11.66 0.45
N LYS A 75 3.45 11.83 1.12
CA LYS A 75 3.57 11.76 2.59
C LYS A 75 3.52 13.12 3.28
N ARG A 76 3.23 14.18 2.51
CA ARG A 76 3.17 15.54 3.04
C ARG A 76 1.79 15.72 3.64
N PRO A 77 1.69 16.07 4.94
CA PRO A 77 0.41 16.26 5.58
C PRO A 77 -0.30 17.46 4.96
N LEU A 78 -1.61 17.33 4.79
CA LEU A 78 -2.48 18.49 4.61
C LEU A 78 -3.11 18.79 5.97
N ALA A 79 -2.89 20.01 6.48
CA ALA A 79 -3.25 20.36 7.86
C ALA A 79 -4.74 20.14 8.14
N GLY A 80 -5.04 19.16 9.00
CA GLY A 80 -6.40 18.83 9.45
C GLY A 80 -7.18 17.88 8.53
N GLU A 81 -6.54 17.25 7.55
CA GLU A 81 -7.18 16.28 6.65
C GLU A 81 -6.52 14.91 6.76
N TYR A 82 -5.26 14.79 6.34
CA TYR A 82 -4.52 13.53 6.33
C TYR A 82 -3.02 13.76 6.46
N ASP A 83 -2.29 12.75 6.95
CA ASP A 83 -0.84 12.80 7.13
C ASP A 83 -0.07 12.40 5.85
N GLY A 84 -0.69 11.54 5.05
CA GLY A 84 -0.33 11.18 3.68
C GLY A 84 -1.60 10.90 2.87
N VAL A 85 -1.47 10.76 1.56
CA VAL A 85 -2.59 10.31 0.73
C VAL A 85 -2.08 9.68 -0.57
N THR A 86 -2.77 8.64 -1.00
CA THR A 86 -2.63 8.05 -2.33
C THR A 86 -3.91 8.29 -3.12
N PHE A 87 -3.79 9.00 -4.24
CA PHE A 87 -4.92 9.34 -5.09
C PHE A 87 -5.00 8.42 -6.31
N PHE A 88 -6.20 7.87 -6.51
CA PHE A 88 -6.55 7.01 -7.63
C PHE A 88 -7.65 7.62 -8.49
N ARG A 89 -7.72 7.26 -9.77
CA ARG A 89 -8.94 7.38 -10.56
C ARG A 89 -9.71 6.08 -10.47
N GLU A 90 -10.84 6.17 -9.80
CA GLU A 90 -11.80 5.07 -9.63
C GLU A 90 -12.50 4.69 -10.94
N ALA A 91 -12.86 3.42 -11.04
CA ALA A 91 -13.77 2.93 -12.07
C ALA A 91 -15.22 3.40 -11.80
N GLU A 92 -16.03 3.55 -12.86
CA GLU A 92 -17.46 3.87 -12.71
C GLU A 92 -18.26 2.69 -12.16
N GLU A 93 -17.87 1.46 -12.55
CA GLU A 93 -18.44 0.21 -12.07
C GLU A 93 -17.30 -0.80 -11.88
N TYR A 94 -17.36 -1.59 -10.82
CA TYR A 94 -16.38 -2.63 -10.55
C TYR A 94 -16.94 -4.00 -10.94
N THR A 95 -16.13 -4.83 -11.59
CA THR A 95 -16.39 -6.28 -11.61
C THR A 95 -16.09 -6.88 -10.23
N ARG A 96 -16.62 -8.08 -9.97
CA ARG A 96 -16.29 -8.84 -8.74
C ARG A 96 -14.78 -9.00 -8.51
N ARG A 97 -13.97 -9.06 -9.59
CA ARG A 97 -12.52 -9.22 -9.49
C ARG A 97 -11.83 -7.89 -9.18
N GLU A 98 -12.30 -6.79 -9.77
CA GLU A 98 -11.78 -5.46 -9.48
C GLU A 98 -12.12 -5.00 -8.06
N LEU A 99 -13.35 -5.24 -7.60
CA LEU A 99 -13.76 -4.89 -6.23
C LEU A 99 -12.91 -5.63 -5.18
N LYS A 100 -12.55 -6.90 -5.42
CA LYS A 100 -11.62 -7.64 -4.55
C LYS A 100 -10.22 -7.04 -4.54
N ALA A 101 -9.75 -6.57 -5.68
CA ALA A 101 -8.43 -5.94 -5.78
C ALA A 101 -8.44 -4.55 -5.13
N LYS A 102 -9.55 -3.81 -5.19
CA LYS A 102 -9.74 -2.55 -4.47
C LYS A 102 -9.76 -2.75 -2.95
N ILE A 103 -10.48 -3.76 -2.44
CA ILE A 103 -10.41 -4.15 -1.02
C ILE A 103 -8.97 -4.45 -0.59
N MET A 104 -8.21 -5.20 -1.40
CA MET A 104 -6.80 -5.45 -1.12
C MET A 104 -5.99 -4.14 -1.08
N ALA A 105 -6.24 -3.22 -2.02
CA ALA A 105 -5.52 -1.97 -2.11
C ALA A 105 -5.78 -1.06 -0.91
N SER A 106 -7.02 -0.94 -0.43
CA SER A 106 -7.35 -0.19 0.80
C SER A 106 -6.67 -0.79 2.02
N MET A 107 -6.57 -2.13 2.12
CA MET A 107 -5.87 -2.76 3.25
C MET A 107 -4.34 -2.73 3.14
N ALA A 108 -3.78 -2.29 2.02
CA ALA A 108 -2.36 -2.45 1.73
C ALA A 108 -1.46 -1.52 2.55
N GLY A 109 -1.92 -0.32 2.90
CA GLY A 109 -1.19 0.61 3.75
C GLY A 109 -0.94 0.03 5.13
N GLN A 110 -2.01 -0.43 5.79
CA GLN A 110 -1.92 -1.15 7.05
C GLN A 110 -1.02 -2.40 6.96
N ALA A 111 -1.15 -3.19 5.88
CA ALA A 111 -0.31 -4.37 5.69
C ALA A 111 1.19 -4.01 5.57
N ALA A 112 1.53 -2.94 4.85
CA ALA A 112 2.89 -2.45 4.74
C ALA A 112 3.45 -2.00 6.09
N GLU A 113 2.66 -1.28 6.89
CA GLU A 113 3.07 -0.91 8.24
C GLU A 113 3.34 -2.13 9.12
N LEU A 114 2.47 -3.15 9.10
CA LEU A 114 2.68 -4.35 9.91
C LEU A 114 3.97 -5.10 9.52
N ILE A 115 4.27 -5.16 8.21
CA ILE A 115 5.47 -5.83 7.69
C ILE A 115 6.74 -5.06 8.08
N PHE A 116 6.74 -3.75 7.88
CA PHE A 116 7.95 -2.94 8.00
C PHE A 116 8.13 -2.29 9.37
N CYS A 117 7.06 -2.07 10.13
CA CYS A 117 7.08 -1.38 11.42
C CYS A 117 6.67 -2.27 12.60
N GLN A 118 6.30 -3.54 12.36
CA GLN A 118 5.88 -4.54 13.37
C GLN A 118 4.58 -4.24 14.14
N ASN A 119 4.07 -3.02 14.02
CA ASN A 119 2.76 -2.59 14.45
C ASN A 119 2.14 -1.72 13.34
N SER A 120 0.86 -1.40 13.46
CA SER A 120 0.23 -0.38 12.62
C SER A 120 -0.50 0.59 13.53
N LEU A 121 -0.37 1.88 13.22
CA LEU A 121 -1.19 2.89 13.86
C LEU A 121 -2.58 2.96 13.21
N GLY A 122 -2.71 2.34 12.03
CA GLY A 122 -3.95 2.19 11.29
C GLY A 122 -4.44 3.52 10.72
N GLU A 123 -5.11 3.43 9.59
CA GLU A 123 -6.05 4.46 9.16
C GLU A 123 -7.44 3.82 9.31
N GLU A 124 -8.31 4.41 10.14
CA GLU A 124 -9.67 3.87 10.36
C GLU A 124 -10.49 3.91 9.06
N ASP A 125 -10.26 4.95 8.24
CA ASP A 125 -10.97 5.17 6.98
C ASP A 125 -10.72 4.04 5.96
N ASP A 126 -9.46 3.60 5.79
CA ASP A 126 -9.10 2.48 4.91
C ASP A 126 -9.84 1.17 5.25
N LEU A 127 -9.97 0.89 6.54
CA LEU A 127 -10.64 -0.32 7.03
C LEU A 127 -12.15 -0.25 6.85
N ASP A 128 -12.73 0.92 7.08
CA ASP A 128 -14.15 1.15 6.86
C ASP A 128 -14.49 1.06 5.36
N GLU A 129 -13.70 1.66 4.48
CA GLU A 129 -13.84 1.51 3.02
C GLU A 129 -13.72 0.04 2.58
N ALA A 130 -12.68 -0.66 3.05
CA ALA A 130 -12.49 -2.08 2.75
C ALA A 130 -13.68 -2.93 3.20
N ARG A 131 -14.28 -2.58 4.34
CA ARG A 131 -15.44 -3.26 4.88
C ARG A 131 -16.70 -2.99 4.06
N GLU A 132 -16.98 -1.74 3.71
CA GLU A 132 -18.13 -1.37 2.88
C GLU A 132 -18.09 -2.09 1.53
N MET A 133 -16.92 -2.11 0.87
CA MET A 133 -16.71 -2.84 -0.37
C MET A 133 -16.86 -4.36 -0.19
N ALA A 134 -16.43 -4.91 0.94
CA ALA A 134 -16.61 -6.34 1.24
C ALA A 134 -18.10 -6.70 1.45
N GLU A 135 -18.88 -5.80 2.07
CA GLU A 135 -20.32 -5.95 2.23
C GLU A 135 -21.02 -5.88 0.85
N GLU A 136 -20.61 -4.96 -0.03
CA GLU A 136 -21.09 -4.87 -1.41
C GLU A 136 -20.77 -6.16 -2.20
N LEU A 137 -19.54 -6.67 -2.08
CA LEU A 137 -19.10 -7.89 -2.75
C LEU A 137 -19.95 -9.12 -2.40
N VAL A 138 -20.52 -9.16 -1.20
CA VAL A 138 -21.37 -10.26 -0.71
C VAL A 138 -22.84 -10.05 -1.07
N THR A 139 -23.30 -8.81 -1.12
CA THR A 139 -24.73 -8.48 -1.28
C THR A 139 -25.14 -8.20 -2.73
N SER A 140 -24.22 -7.70 -3.56
CA SER A 140 -24.49 -7.19 -4.90
C SER A 140 -23.85 -8.01 -6.03
N PHE A 141 -22.99 -8.98 -5.72
CA PHE A 141 -22.28 -9.85 -6.70
C PHE A 141 -22.38 -11.34 -6.38
#